data_AF-A0AAU4AF08-F1
#
_entry.id   AF-A0AAU4AF08-F1
#
_cell.length_a   1.000
_cell.length_b   1.000
_cell.length_c   1.000
_cell.angle_alpha   90.00
_cell.angle_beta   90.00
_cell.angle_gamma   90.00
#
_symmetry.space_group_name_H-M   'P 1'
#
loop_
_entity.id
_entity.type
_entity.pdbx_description
1 polymer ?
#
loop_
_entity_poly.entity_id
_entity_poly.type
_entity_poly.pdbx_seq_one_letter_code
_entity_poly.pdbx_strand_id
1 'polypeptide(L)'
;MKRTRTAALALATVAAALAPVLGQGAATAAAGGTESYLQDPSGGEKAMKSMWTKDDMHKLEAQFRFQPGIQYETVTRRGPKGAEDYPRKVADPKTLRWEPGYEFAWSVSDSQGVKKVLTTKDGKHPIVLHAVLRDAKRAKAAEMDQELTDRPATGRTKVPGGKRIACDTGKYTVEWSLTRTGYGTLKGSLAWDSSCEQYRTAFTPQNQGAS
;
A
#
# COMPACT_ATOMS: atom_id res chain seq x y z
N MET A 1 -47.58 -25.52 -47.23
CA MET A 1 -46.46 -26.46 -47.41
C MET A 1 -45.43 -26.23 -46.29
N LYS A 2 -44.98 -27.33 -45.67
CA LYS A 2 -43.80 -27.53 -44.82
C LYS A 2 -43.70 -26.81 -43.45
N ARG A 3 -43.98 -27.62 -42.41
CA ARG A 3 -43.43 -27.56 -41.04
C ARG A 3 -42.00 -28.14 -41.01
N THR A 4 -41.13 -27.59 -40.17
CA THR A 4 -39.95 -28.25 -39.54
C THR A 4 -39.49 -27.36 -38.37
N ARG A 5 -39.82 -27.68 -37.11
CA ARG A 5 -39.14 -28.56 -36.12
C ARG A 5 -37.70 -28.11 -35.80
N THR A 6 -37.47 -27.53 -34.60
CA THR A 6 -37.06 -28.15 -33.32
C THR A 6 -35.55 -28.41 -33.22
N ALA A 7 -34.87 -27.76 -32.27
CA ALA A 7 -33.82 -28.37 -31.44
C ALA A 7 -33.57 -27.51 -30.19
N ALA A 8 -34.04 -28.00 -29.05
CA ALA A 8 -33.55 -27.61 -27.73
C ALA A 8 -32.30 -28.43 -27.42
N LEU A 9 -31.31 -27.82 -26.78
CA LEU A 9 -30.30 -28.54 -25.99
C LEU A 9 -30.19 -27.83 -24.64
N ALA A 10 -30.74 -28.51 -23.63
CA ALA A 10 -30.53 -28.28 -22.23
C ALA A 10 -29.26 -29.00 -21.75
N LEU A 11 -28.89 -28.74 -20.47
CA LEU A 11 -27.93 -29.44 -19.60
C LEU A 11 -26.48 -28.91 -19.69
N ALA A 12 -25.71 -28.73 -18.62
CA ALA A 12 -25.89 -29.06 -17.21
C ALA A 12 -24.98 -28.18 -16.32
N THR A 13 -25.38 -28.12 -15.06
CA THR A 13 -24.65 -27.69 -13.87
C THR A 13 -23.20 -28.19 -13.78
N VAL A 14 -22.29 -27.30 -13.39
CA VAL A 14 -21.15 -27.67 -12.52
C VAL A 14 -21.07 -26.63 -11.41
N ALA A 15 -21.64 -27.00 -10.26
CA ALA A 15 -21.18 -26.49 -8.98
C ALA A 15 -19.87 -27.22 -8.67
N ALA A 16 -18.76 -26.48 -8.68
CA ALA A 16 -17.53 -26.90 -8.02
C ALA A 16 -17.26 -25.89 -6.91
N ALA A 17 -17.62 -26.31 -5.69
CA ALA A 17 -17.13 -25.70 -4.47
C ALA A 17 -15.63 -25.99 -4.30
N LEU A 18 -15.03 -25.21 -3.38
CA LEU A 18 -13.77 -25.43 -2.64
C LEU A 18 -12.54 -24.61 -3.10
N ALA A 19 -12.38 -23.48 -2.40
CA ALA A 19 -11.19 -23.11 -1.58
C ALA A 19 -10.74 -21.66 -1.83
N PRO A 20 -10.51 -20.87 -0.76
CA PRO A 20 -10.00 -19.51 -0.89
C PRO A 20 -8.52 -19.59 -1.29
N VAL A 21 -8.24 -19.35 -2.58
CA VAL A 21 -6.89 -19.05 -3.02
C VAL A 21 -6.55 -17.64 -2.54
N LEU A 22 -5.98 -17.59 -1.34
CA LEU A 22 -5.08 -16.53 -0.91
C LEU A 22 -3.91 -16.50 -1.90
N GLY A 23 -3.93 -15.58 -2.86
CA GLY A 23 -2.80 -15.40 -3.77
C GLY A 23 -3.16 -14.63 -5.02
N GLN A 24 -2.79 -13.34 -5.02
CA GLN A 24 -2.49 -12.51 -6.20
C GLN A 24 -3.58 -12.46 -7.30
N GLY A 25 -4.47 -11.47 -7.19
CA GLY A 25 -5.37 -11.05 -8.26
C GLY A 25 -5.24 -9.55 -8.54
N ALA A 26 -4.43 -9.24 -9.56
CA ALA A 26 -4.47 -8.10 -10.48
C ALA A 26 -4.97 -6.73 -9.98
N ALA A 27 -4.05 -5.77 -10.02
CA ALA A 27 -4.35 -4.35 -10.13
C ALA A 27 -5.13 -4.06 -11.42
N THR A 28 -6.45 -3.95 -11.32
CA THR A 28 -7.27 -3.27 -12.33
C THR A 28 -7.24 -1.77 -12.07
N ALA A 29 -6.50 -1.06 -12.90
CA ALA A 29 -6.70 0.36 -13.11
C ALA A 29 -8.01 0.59 -13.88
N ALA A 30 -8.96 1.32 -13.30
CA ALA A 30 -9.76 2.36 -13.97
C ALA A 30 -10.94 2.84 -13.09
N ALA A 31 -11.06 4.16 -13.02
CA ALA A 31 -12.30 4.97 -13.09
C ALA A 31 -13.46 4.72 -12.09
N GLY A 32 -13.85 5.82 -11.42
CA GLY A 32 -14.98 5.92 -10.49
C GLY A 32 -14.44 6.29 -9.10
N GLY A 33 -14.42 7.55 -8.71
CA GLY A 33 -15.64 8.22 -8.24
C GLY A 33 -15.86 7.86 -6.77
N THR A 34 -15.75 8.86 -5.89
CA THR A 34 -16.04 8.84 -4.44
C THR A 34 -15.14 8.01 -3.51
N GLU A 35 -14.13 8.70 -3.02
CA GLU A 35 -13.74 8.81 -1.60
C GLU A 35 -14.39 7.81 -0.63
N SER A 36 -13.83 6.61 -0.55
CA SER A 36 -13.93 5.78 0.65
C SER A 36 -12.53 5.28 1.00
N TYR A 37 -11.67 6.24 1.34
CA TYR A 37 -10.29 5.98 1.72
C TYR A 37 -10.29 5.42 3.16
N LEU A 38 -10.08 4.11 3.28
CA LEU A 38 -9.72 3.47 4.55
C LEU A 38 -8.51 4.22 5.12
N GLN A 39 -8.74 4.99 6.17
CA GLN A 39 -7.77 5.87 6.80
C GLN A 39 -6.53 5.10 7.25
N ASP A 40 -5.36 5.73 7.18
CA ASP A 40 -4.28 5.41 8.11
C ASP A 40 -4.71 6.04 9.45
N PRO A 41 -4.99 5.26 10.51
CA PRO A 41 -5.43 5.80 11.80
C PRO A 41 -4.35 6.69 12.46
N SER A 42 -3.11 6.64 11.95
CA SER A 42 -1.95 7.43 12.36
C SER A 42 -1.56 8.51 11.33
N GLY A 43 -2.25 8.58 10.18
CA GLY A 43 -1.86 9.36 9.00
C GLY A 43 -2.48 10.75 8.91
N GLY A 44 -1.74 11.81 9.23
CA GLY A 44 -2.22 13.20 9.20
C GLY A 44 -2.49 13.80 7.81
N GLU A 45 -1.91 13.25 6.73
CA GLU A 45 -2.03 13.84 5.39
C GLU A 45 -3.24 13.30 4.62
N LYS A 46 -4.40 13.95 4.82
CA LYS A 46 -5.65 13.62 4.14
C LYS A 46 -5.83 14.34 2.80
N ALA A 47 -5.08 15.41 2.55
CA ALA A 47 -5.17 16.25 1.34
C ALA A 47 -3.96 16.08 0.42
N MET A 48 -4.18 16.26 -0.89
CA MET A 48 -3.10 16.36 -1.87
C MET A 48 -2.26 17.61 -1.57
N LYS A 49 -0.95 17.42 -1.36
CA LYS A 49 0.01 18.54 -1.33
C LYS A 49 0.26 18.99 -2.76
N SER A 50 0.49 20.28 -2.94
CA SER A 50 0.78 20.84 -4.27
C SER A 50 1.89 21.87 -4.23
N MET A 51 2.64 21.96 -5.31
CA MET A 51 3.68 22.95 -5.53
C MET A 51 3.67 23.36 -7.00
N TRP A 52 3.80 24.66 -7.25
CA TRP A 52 4.16 25.17 -8.57
C TRP A 52 5.68 25.23 -8.70
N THR A 53 6.19 24.88 -9.87
CA THR A 53 7.60 25.03 -10.21
C THR A 53 7.99 26.49 -10.32
N LYS A 54 9.30 26.78 -10.27
CA LYS A 54 9.82 28.15 -10.25
C LYS A 54 9.46 28.96 -11.50
N ASP A 55 9.28 28.28 -12.63
CA ASP A 55 8.85 28.88 -13.89
C ASP A 55 7.34 29.19 -13.93
N ASP A 56 6.57 28.82 -12.89
CA ASP A 56 5.12 28.94 -12.82
C ASP A 56 4.37 28.22 -13.97
N MET A 57 5.06 27.35 -14.70
CA MET A 57 4.53 26.62 -15.84
C MET A 57 4.09 25.21 -15.48
N HIS A 58 4.55 24.67 -14.36
CA HIS A 58 4.25 23.30 -13.99
C HIS A 58 3.75 23.19 -12.56
N LYS A 59 2.73 22.36 -12.36
CA LYS A 59 2.19 22.03 -11.06
C LYS A 59 2.46 20.57 -10.76
N LEU A 60 3.01 20.32 -9.58
CA LEU A 60 3.19 18.99 -9.04
C LEU A 60 2.29 18.83 -7.82
N GLU A 61 1.44 17.82 -7.86
CA GLU A 61 0.57 17.44 -6.76
C GLU A 61 0.89 16.01 -6.35
N ALA A 62 0.95 15.76 -5.04
CA ALA A 62 1.17 14.43 -4.52
C ALA A 62 0.38 14.19 -3.24
N GLN A 63 -0.03 12.95 -3.06
CA GLN A 63 -0.54 12.42 -1.81
C GLN A 63 0.29 11.19 -1.45
N PHE A 64 0.58 11.08 -0.16
CA PHE A 64 1.37 9.99 0.37
C PHE A 64 0.57 9.24 1.42
N ARG A 65 0.72 7.92 1.44
CA ARG A 65 0.18 7.07 2.49
C ARG A 65 1.22 6.08 2.95
N PHE A 66 1.35 5.96 4.27
CA PHE A 66 2.11 4.91 4.89
C PHE A 66 1.21 3.68 5.15
N GLN A 67 1.72 2.48 4.85
CA GLN A 67 1.04 1.20 5.01
C GLN A 67 1.96 0.24 5.77
N PRO A 68 2.02 0.32 7.11
CA PRO A 68 2.79 -0.64 7.89
C PRO A 68 2.08 -2.01 7.88
N GLY A 69 2.77 -3.04 7.39
CA GLY A 69 2.33 -4.44 7.47
C GLY A 69 3.04 -5.20 8.60
N ILE A 70 2.42 -6.26 9.12
CA ILE A 70 3.08 -7.19 10.06
C ILE A 70 3.47 -8.46 9.33
N GLN A 71 4.70 -8.91 9.54
CA GLN A 71 5.21 -10.20 9.07
C GLN A 71 5.62 -11.06 10.27
N TYR A 72 5.38 -12.37 10.18
CA TYR A 72 5.77 -13.37 11.16
C TYR A 72 5.92 -14.74 10.50
N GLU A 73 6.69 -15.60 11.14
CA GLU A 73 6.78 -17.02 10.81
C GLU A 73 5.86 -17.84 11.70
N THR A 74 5.57 -19.06 11.29
CA THR A 74 4.78 -20.01 12.10
C THR A 74 5.68 -21.12 12.63
N VAL A 75 5.50 -21.48 13.90
CA VAL A 75 6.13 -22.64 14.53
C VAL A 75 5.09 -23.72 14.81
N THR A 76 5.52 -24.98 14.73
CA THR A 76 4.69 -26.13 15.08
C THR A 76 4.65 -26.26 16.60
N ARG A 77 3.44 -26.37 17.17
CA ARG A 77 3.23 -26.66 18.59
C ARG A 77 2.29 -27.84 18.76
N ARG A 78 2.35 -28.48 19.93
CA ARG A 78 1.37 -29.50 20.32
C ARG A 78 -0.05 -28.91 20.28
N GLY A 79 -1.02 -29.78 20.02
CA GLY A 79 -2.43 -29.43 20.03
C GLY A 79 -2.91 -29.01 21.42
N PRO A 80 -4.14 -28.49 21.52
CA PRO A 80 -4.73 -28.13 22.81
C PRO A 80 -4.87 -29.36 23.72
N LYS A 81 -5.04 -29.12 25.02
CA LYS A 81 -5.25 -30.19 26.02
C LYS A 81 -6.41 -31.09 25.58
N GLY A 82 -6.17 -32.40 25.49
CA GLY A 82 -7.14 -33.39 24.98
C GLY A 82 -7.01 -33.71 23.48
N ALA A 83 -6.14 -33.01 22.74
CA ALA A 83 -5.79 -33.30 21.34
C ALA A 83 -4.29 -33.05 21.09
N GLU A 84 -3.44 -33.40 22.05
CA GLU A 84 -2.02 -33.04 22.08
C GLU A 84 -1.22 -33.66 20.90
N ASP A 85 -1.69 -34.82 20.41
CA ASP A 85 -1.12 -35.55 19.28
C ASP A 85 -1.37 -34.88 17.92
N TYR A 86 -2.22 -33.86 17.86
CA TYR A 86 -2.50 -33.10 16.65
C TYR A 86 -1.65 -31.83 16.61
N PRO A 87 -0.52 -31.82 15.88
CA PRO A 87 0.33 -30.64 15.78
C PRO A 87 -0.41 -29.51 15.06
N ARG A 88 -0.21 -28.28 15.53
CA ARG A 88 -0.77 -27.08 14.93
C ARG A 88 0.30 -26.05 14.62
N LYS A 89 0.11 -25.29 13.55
CA LYS A 89 0.95 -24.15 13.20
C LYS A 89 0.42 -22.91 13.91
N VAL A 90 1.26 -22.27 14.70
CA VAL A 90 0.94 -21.01 15.36
C VAL A 90 1.98 -19.97 15.01
N ALA A 91 1.59 -18.70 14.96
CA ALA A 91 2.53 -17.60 14.76
C ALA A 91 3.58 -17.57 15.88
N ASP A 92 4.85 -17.33 15.53
CA ASP A 92 5.93 -17.12 16.49
C ASP A 92 6.11 -15.62 16.80
N PRO A 93 5.79 -15.18 18.04
CA PRO A 93 5.98 -13.80 18.46
C PRO A 93 7.41 -13.27 18.28
N LYS A 94 8.42 -14.16 18.34
CA LYS A 94 9.84 -13.76 18.23
C LYS A 94 10.20 -13.27 16.82
N THR A 95 9.46 -13.73 15.82
CA THR A 95 9.68 -13.40 14.41
C THR A 95 8.87 -12.18 13.95
N LEU A 96 8.07 -11.58 14.84
CA LEU A 96 7.26 -10.40 14.50
C LEU A 96 8.13 -9.23 14.05
N ARG A 97 7.88 -8.74 12.84
CA ARG A 97 8.53 -7.57 12.27
C ARG A 97 7.50 -6.69 11.56
N TRP A 98 7.74 -5.39 11.59
CA TRP A 98 7.02 -4.46 10.73
C TRP A 98 7.64 -4.50 9.34
N GLU A 99 6.79 -4.49 8.32
CA GLU A 99 7.13 -4.34 6.92
C GLU A 99 6.58 -2.98 6.43
N PRO A 100 7.42 -1.95 6.35
CA PRO A 100 7.02 -0.65 5.82
C PRO A 100 6.54 -0.78 4.37
N GLY A 101 5.36 -0.28 4.07
CA GLY A 101 4.84 -0.09 2.71
C GLY A 101 4.50 1.38 2.48
N TYR A 102 4.70 1.84 1.26
CA TYR A 102 4.47 3.23 0.87
C TYR A 102 3.55 3.29 -0.33
N GLU A 103 2.63 4.23 -0.34
CA GLU A 103 1.77 4.48 -1.48
C GLU A 103 1.85 5.95 -1.87
N PHE A 104 2.23 6.19 -3.12
CA PHE A 104 2.31 7.52 -3.72
C PHE A 104 1.20 7.66 -4.74
N ALA A 105 0.47 8.77 -4.67
CA ALA A 105 -0.39 9.23 -5.74
C ALA A 105 0.12 10.59 -6.23
N TRP A 106 0.06 10.83 -7.53
CA TRP A 106 0.56 12.06 -8.13
C TRP A 106 -0.33 12.60 -9.23
N SER A 107 -0.19 13.89 -9.47
CA SER A 107 -0.77 14.63 -10.57
C SER A 107 0.21 15.71 -11.01
N VAL A 108 0.68 15.60 -12.23
CA VAL A 108 1.55 16.56 -12.91
C VAL A 108 0.67 17.35 -13.87
N SER A 109 0.75 18.67 -13.83
CA SER A 109 0.02 19.54 -14.74
C SER A 109 0.97 20.54 -15.38
N ASP A 110 0.80 20.77 -16.68
CA ASP A 110 1.56 21.74 -17.46
C ASP A 110 0.65 22.86 -17.92
N SER A 111 1.06 24.11 -17.69
CA SER A 111 0.34 25.31 -18.09
C SER A 111 0.46 25.51 -19.59
N GLN A 112 -0.65 25.73 -20.28
CA GLN A 112 -0.70 26.16 -21.66
C GLN A 112 -0.83 27.68 -21.71
N GLY A 113 0.20 28.37 -22.24
CA GLY A 113 0.24 29.82 -22.37
C GLY A 113 0.81 30.56 -21.14
N VAL A 114 0.59 31.87 -21.08
CA VAL A 114 1.19 32.74 -20.05
C VAL A 114 0.46 32.56 -18.70
N LYS A 115 1.16 31.96 -17.73
CA LYS A 115 0.85 31.90 -16.28
C LYS A 115 -0.50 31.28 -15.85
N LYS A 116 -0.48 29.99 -15.47
CA LYS A 116 -1.47 29.30 -14.58
C LYS A 116 -2.95 29.29 -15.01
N VAL A 117 -3.32 29.83 -16.18
CA VAL A 117 -4.72 29.98 -16.60
C VAL A 117 -5.33 28.68 -17.15
N LEU A 118 -4.55 27.90 -17.90
CA LEU A 118 -5.00 26.65 -18.50
C LEU A 118 -3.98 25.57 -18.20
N THR A 119 -4.35 24.49 -17.52
CA THR A 119 -3.44 23.38 -17.25
C THR A 119 -3.91 22.09 -17.94
N THR A 120 -2.94 21.34 -18.44
CA THR A 120 -3.15 20.02 -19.07
C THR A 120 -2.42 18.95 -18.28
N LYS A 121 -2.99 17.74 -18.23
CA LYS A 121 -2.44 16.59 -17.51
C LYS A 121 -2.10 15.47 -18.49
N ASP A 122 -1.30 15.82 -19.49
CA ASP A 122 -0.96 14.95 -20.60
C ASP A 122 0.51 14.54 -20.57
N GLY A 123 0.84 13.51 -21.35
CA GLY A 123 2.22 13.06 -21.53
C GLY A 123 2.76 12.18 -20.41
N LYS A 124 4.03 11.81 -20.57
CA LYS A 124 4.80 11.01 -19.62
C LYS A 124 5.83 11.89 -18.94
N HIS A 125 5.94 11.73 -17.62
CA HIS A 125 6.80 12.57 -16.79
C HIS A 125 7.73 11.68 -15.97
N PRO A 126 9.06 11.85 -16.06
CA PRO A 126 9.98 11.16 -15.18
C PRO A 126 9.79 11.71 -13.77
N ILE A 127 9.47 10.81 -12.83
CA ILE A 127 9.33 11.13 -11.42
C ILE A 127 10.20 10.22 -10.56
N VAL A 128 10.74 10.78 -9.47
CA VAL A 128 11.46 10.02 -8.46
C VAL A 128 10.64 10.04 -7.18
N LEU A 129 10.31 8.85 -6.68
CA LEU A 129 9.64 8.62 -5.41
C LEU A 129 10.70 8.30 -4.36
N HIS A 130 10.63 8.96 -3.22
CA HIS A 130 11.56 8.72 -2.13
C HIS A 130 10.82 8.74 -0.80
N ALA A 131 11.10 7.79 0.07
CA ALA A 131 10.60 7.78 1.45
C ALA A 131 11.64 7.22 2.41
N VAL A 132 11.75 7.85 3.57
CA VAL A 132 12.63 7.45 4.65
C VAL A 132 11.80 7.31 5.91
N LEU A 133 11.83 6.13 6.50
CA LEU A 133 11.34 5.92 7.86
C LEU A 133 12.49 6.18 8.84
N ARG A 134 12.29 7.14 9.73
CA ARG A 134 13.24 7.50 10.79
C ARG A 134 12.70 7.13 12.16
N ASP A 135 13.58 6.64 13.02
CA ASP A 135 13.26 6.42 14.42
C ASP A 135 13.21 7.74 15.21
N ALA A 136 12.88 7.65 16.51
CA ALA A 136 12.84 8.80 17.40
C ALA A 136 14.16 9.56 17.53
N LYS A 137 15.30 8.91 17.24
CA LYS A 137 16.65 9.52 17.22
C LYS A 137 17.02 10.06 15.83
N ARG A 138 16.07 10.08 14.89
CA ARG A 138 16.25 10.46 13.48
C ARG A 138 17.15 9.52 12.67
N ALA A 139 17.53 8.37 13.22
CA ALA A 139 18.28 7.36 12.48
C ALA A 139 17.40 6.69 11.43
N LYS A 140 18.00 6.34 10.27
CA LYS A 140 17.26 5.71 9.17
C LYS A 140 16.95 4.25 9.52
N ALA A 141 15.67 3.96 9.74
CA ALA A 141 15.18 2.60 9.98
C ALA A 141 14.96 1.85 8.66
N ALA A 142 14.32 2.52 7.69
CA ALA A 142 14.12 2.05 6.33
C ALA A 142 14.14 3.23 5.34
N GLU A 143 14.50 2.97 4.09
CA GLU A 143 14.60 3.96 3.03
C GLU A 143 14.26 3.29 1.71
N MET A 144 13.54 4.01 0.86
CA MET A 144 13.24 3.64 -0.50
C MET A 144 13.53 4.82 -1.41
N ASP A 145 14.00 4.49 -2.60
CA ASP A 145 14.20 5.40 -3.71
C ASP A 145 13.80 4.66 -4.98
N GLN A 146 12.89 5.24 -5.75
CA GLN A 146 12.41 4.63 -6.99
C GLN A 146 12.19 5.70 -8.06
N GLU A 147 12.98 5.59 -9.12
CA GLU A 147 12.79 6.35 -10.35
C GLU A 147 11.75 5.68 -11.26
N LEU A 148 10.84 6.48 -11.81
CA LEU A 148 9.79 6.08 -12.71
C LEU A 148 9.82 6.97 -13.96
N THR A 149 10.49 6.49 -15.02
CA THR A 149 10.81 7.29 -16.22
C THR A 149 9.67 7.43 -17.23
N ASP A 150 8.63 6.58 -17.13
CA ASP A 150 7.61 6.41 -18.18
C ASP A 150 6.17 6.50 -17.67
N ARG A 151 5.94 7.29 -16.61
CA ARG A 151 4.63 7.35 -15.97
C ARG A 151 3.72 8.42 -16.55
N PRO A 152 2.40 8.15 -16.66
CA PRO A 152 1.43 9.17 -17.01
C PRO A 152 1.43 10.31 -16.00
N ALA A 153 0.98 11.49 -16.45
CA ALA A 153 0.86 12.69 -15.63
C ALA A 153 0.07 12.48 -14.33
N THR A 154 -0.90 11.56 -14.31
CA THR A 154 -1.59 11.14 -13.08
C THR A 154 -1.35 9.67 -12.83
N GLY A 155 -1.18 9.29 -11.56
CA GLY A 155 -1.00 7.90 -11.22
C GLY A 155 -0.94 7.64 -9.73
N ARG A 156 -0.89 6.34 -9.41
CA ARG A 156 -0.79 5.82 -8.06
C ARG A 156 0.05 4.55 -8.10
N THR A 157 0.96 4.40 -7.15
CA THR A 157 1.78 3.19 -7.02
C THR A 157 2.04 2.86 -5.57
N LYS A 158 2.08 1.56 -5.29
CA LYS A 158 2.56 1.04 -4.01
C LYS A 158 3.99 0.57 -4.17
N VAL A 159 4.82 0.88 -3.19
CA VAL A 159 6.24 0.53 -3.18
C VAL A 159 6.59 -0.08 -1.83
N PRO A 160 7.26 -1.24 -1.80
CA PRO A 160 7.75 -1.81 -0.56
C PRO A 160 8.85 -0.93 0.02
N GLY A 161 8.93 -0.84 1.35
CA GLY A 161 10.00 -0.10 2.02
C GLY A 161 11.35 -0.81 2.09
N GLY A 162 11.46 -1.98 1.46
CA GLY A 162 12.72 -2.70 1.22
C GLY A 162 13.37 -3.33 2.45
N LYS A 163 13.04 -2.86 3.66
CA LYS A 163 13.64 -3.33 4.90
C LYS A 163 12.58 -3.50 5.99
N ARG A 164 12.56 -4.69 6.58
CA ARG A 164 11.77 -4.99 7.78
C ARG A 164 12.41 -4.31 8.98
N ILE A 165 11.58 -3.79 9.87
CA ILE A 165 12.02 -3.17 11.13
C ILE A 165 11.49 -3.98 12.32
N ALA A 166 12.08 -3.76 13.49
CA ALA A 166 11.64 -4.42 14.71
C ALA A 166 10.17 -4.10 14.98
N CYS A 167 9.38 -5.11 15.38
CA CYS A 167 8.02 -4.88 15.85
C CYS A 167 8.09 -4.37 17.29
N ASP A 168 8.34 -3.07 17.46
CA ASP A 168 8.48 -2.40 18.74
C ASP A 168 7.29 -1.49 19.07
N THR A 169 7.37 -0.83 20.22
CA THR A 169 6.50 0.29 20.59
C THR A 169 7.38 1.54 20.61
N GLY A 170 7.17 2.45 19.68
CA GLY A 170 8.08 3.56 19.46
C GLY A 170 7.57 4.59 18.46
N LYS A 171 8.09 5.81 18.57
CA LYS A 171 7.75 6.91 17.67
C LYS A 171 8.67 6.92 16.46
N TYR A 172 8.06 7.05 15.29
CA TYR A 172 8.74 7.13 14.02
C TYR A 172 8.26 8.36 13.23
N THR A 173 9.06 8.76 12.26
CA THR A 173 8.68 9.77 11.27
C THR A 173 8.97 9.25 9.88
N VAL A 174 7.96 9.25 9.03
CA VAL A 174 8.11 8.99 7.60
C VAL A 174 8.32 10.33 6.91
N GLU A 175 9.49 10.54 6.35
CA GLU A 175 9.78 11.65 5.45
C GLU A 175 9.60 11.15 4.02
N TRP A 176 8.89 11.89 3.18
CA TRP A 176 8.66 11.49 1.80
C TRP A 176 8.90 12.65 0.84
N SER A 177 9.24 12.32 -0.39
CA SER A 177 9.32 13.29 -1.47
C SER A 177 8.93 12.68 -2.81
N LEU A 178 8.40 13.54 -3.67
CA LEU A 178 8.15 13.26 -5.07
C LEU A 178 8.84 14.34 -5.88
N THR A 179 9.79 13.93 -6.71
CA THR A 179 10.55 14.83 -7.58
C THR A 179 10.08 14.65 -9.01
N ARG A 180 9.75 15.75 -9.69
CA ARG A 180 9.67 15.77 -11.15
C ARG A 180 11.04 16.19 -11.68
N THR A 181 11.73 15.28 -12.36
CA THR A 181 13.12 15.48 -12.80
C THR A 181 13.24 16.73 -13.67
N GLY A 182 14.19 17.61 -13.34
CA GLY A 182 14.41 18.88 -14.05
C GLY A 182 13.57 20.07 -13.56
N TYR A 183 12.58 19.85 -12.68
CA TYR A 183 11.61 20.87 -12.32
C TYR A 183 11.54 21.18 -10.83
N GLY A 184 11.42 20.16 -9.99
CA GLY A 184 11.35 20.39 -8.54
C GLY A 184 10.89 19.18 -7.73
N THR A 185 10.99 19.33 -6.41
CA THR A 185 10.70 18.28 -5.43
C THR A 185 9.64 18.74 -4.44
N LEU A 186 8.52 18.02 -4.38
CA LEU A 186 7.50 18.15 -3.36
C LEU A 186 7.86 17.23 -2.18
N LYS A 187 7.77 17.74 -0.94
CA LYS A 187 8.14 16.99 0.27
C LYS A 187 6.99 16.96 1.28
N GLY A 188 6.98 15.93 2.11
CA GLY A 188 6.12 15.84 3.28
C GLY A 188 6.71 14.99 4.37
N SER A 189 6.01 14.99 5.50
CA SER A 189 6.38 14.20 6.66
C SER A 189 5.15 13.75 7.40
N LEU A 190 5.22 12.54 7.95
CA LEU A 190 4.16 11.92 8.70
C LEU A 190 4.73 11.30 9.98
N ALA A 191 4.14 11.63 11.13
CA ALA A 191 4.44 10.94 12.37
C ALA A 191 3.72 9.57 12.38
N TRP A 192 4.40 8.55 12.88
CA TRP A 192 3.81 7.22 13.06
C TRP A 192 4.24 6.65 14.40
N ASP A 193 3.26 6.29 15.24
CA ASP A 193 3.50 5.58 16.48
C ASP A 193 3.35 4.08 16.20
N SER A 194 4.47 3.37 16.20
CA SER A 194 4.45 1.91 16.15
C SER A 194 3.91 1.38 17.48
N SER A 195 2.92 0.49 17.41
CA SER A 195 2.44 -0.27 18.56
C SER A 195 2.30 -1.73 18.18
N CYS A 196 3.30 -2.52 18.58
CA CYS A 196 3.29 -3.97 18.37
C CYS A 196 2.54 -4.74 19.47
N GLU A 197 2.09 -4.06 20.52
CA GLU A 197 1.53 -4.70 21.72
C GLU A 197 0.29 -5.55 21.45
N GLN A 198 -0.60 -5.07 20.58
CA GLN A 198 -1.80 -5.81 20.18
C GLN A 198 -1.43 -7.11 19.47
N TYR A 199 -0.46 -7.06 18.57
CA TYR A 199 0.04 -8.25 17.87
C TYR A 199 0.73 -9.21 18.83
N ARG A 200 1.65 -8.72 19.67
CA ARG A 200 2.31 -9.57 20.67
C ARG A 200 1.31 -10.29 21.58
N THR A 201 0.26 -9.57 22.02
CA THR A 201 -0.81 -10.13 22.85
C THR A 201 -1.61 -11.20 22.10
N ALA A 202 -2.02 -10.92 20.86
CA ALA A 202 -2.74 -11.89 20.02
C ALA A 202 -1.92 -13.16 19.76
N PHE A 203 -0.60 -13.03 19.67
CA PHE A 203 0.31 -14.15 19.44
C PHE A 203 0.83 -14.82 20.73
N THR A 204 0.33 -14.45 21.92
CA THR A 204 0.71 -15.15 23.16
C THR A 204 0.12 -16.55 23.23
N PRO A 205 0.82 -17.52 23.87
CA PRO A 205 0.37 -18.91 23.94
C PRO A 205 -1.03 -19.10 24.54
N GLN A 206 -1.44 -18.23 25.46
CA GLN A 206 -2.75 -18.26 26.13
C GLN A 206 -3.90 -17.92 25.16
N ASN A 207 -3.70 -16.94 24.29
CA ASN A 207 -4.73 -16.52 23.32
C ASN A 207 -4.76 -17.39 22.06
N GLN A 208 -3.67 -18.10 21.78
CA GLN A 208 -3.62 -19.05 20.67
C GLN A 208 -4.40 -20.36 20.96
N GLY A 209 -4.93 -20.58 22.16
CA GLY A 209 -5.61 -21.83 22.57
C GLY A 209 -7.10 -21.70 22.90
N ALA A 210 -7.70 -20.53 22.70
CA ALA A 210 -9.13 -20.28 22.93
C ALA A 210 -9.87 -20.20 21.60
N SER A 211 -10.16 -21.35 21.00
CA SER A 211 -11.10 -21.50 19.87
C SER A 211 -11.64 -22.91 19.88
#